data_AF-A0A1V2B9G4-F1
#
_entry.id   AF-A0A1V2B9G4-F1
#
_cell.length_a   1.000
_cell.length_b   1.000
_cell.length_c   1.000
_cell.angle_alpha   90.00
_cell.angle_beta   90.00
_cell.angle_gamma   90.00
#
_symmetry.space_group_name_H-M   'P 1'
#
loop_
_entity.id
_entity.type
_entity.pdbx_description
1 polymer ?
#
loop_
_entity_poly.entity_id
_entity_poly.type
_entity_poly.pdbx_seq_one_letter_code
_entity_poly.pdbx_strand_id
1 'polypeptide(L)'
;MIENAPNEQEEQECPDACFQCNSPDYEPGYTVRLCKTCRKRFSRYPLKKNILLGAIGLGILFAVSLYSFQYHFKAAISYEKGITYADNRDFVSAENEFQSILKRYPQNGASKVHLLTAYFYNNKLEAADSIRNELEKNPSLRYKEDLTEEVATFKDLWDKTHAQNPDLATAGECLERNRLPEADSILRKLVHANPTNWTASLLLSKCLRQEQKYTEALSICDRMLSYNHQLPAALAEKATLLKTVK
;
A
#
# COMPACT_ATOMS: atom_id res chain seq x y z
N MET A 1 -22.61 61.24 -21.28
CA MET A 1 -23.93 61.28 -21.96
C MET A 1 -24.08 59.93 -22.62
N ILE A 2 -24.69 58.93 -21.99
CA ILE A 2 -26.14 58.81 -21.80
C ILE A 2 -26.41 58.21 -20.41
N GLU A 3 -27.24 58.93 -19.65
CA GLU A 3 -27.94 58.49 -18.46
C GLU A 3 -28.95 57.39 -18.81
N ASN A 4 -29.13 56.41 -17.93
CA ASN A 4 -30.42 55.83 -17.56
C ASN A 4 -30.17 54.70 -16.55
N ALA A 5 -30.02 55.11 -15.28
CA ALA A 5 -30.15 54.20 -14.15
C ALA A 5 -31.64 53.80 -14.03
N PRO A 6 -31.96 52.50 -13.84
CA PRO A 6 -33.33 52.11 -13.57
C PRO A 6 -33.76 52.62 -12.20
N ASN A 7 -34.90 53.30 -12.23
CA ASN A 7 -35.58 53.97 -11.14
C ASN A 7 -35.70 53.09 -9.88
N GLU A 8 -35.28 53.65 -8.76
CA GLU A 8 -35.47 53.09 -7.43
C GLU A 8 -36.97 53.09 -7.05
N GLN A 9 -37.41 51.97 -6.48
CA GLN A 9 -38.44 51.94 -5.43
C GLN A 9 -39.86 52.40 -5.82
N GLU A 10 -40.58 51.56 -6.58
CA GLU A 10 -41.97 51.29 -6.18
C GLU A 10 -41.90 50.34 -4.97
N GLU A 11 -41.91 50.91 -3.75
CA GLU A 11 -42.27 50.17 -2.55
C GLU A 11 -43.70 49.66 -2.73
N GLN A 12 -43.81 48.48 -3.34
CA GLN A 12 -45.05 47.74 -3.43
C GLN A 12 -45.50 47.49 -1.99
N GLU A 13 -46.47 48.27 -1.50
CA GLU A 13 -47.07 48.13 -0.17
C GLU A 13 -47.48 46.67 0.00
N CYS A 14 -46.63 45.88 0.66
CA CYS A 14 -46.88 44.49 0.91
C CYS A 14 -48.14 44.44 1.78
N PRO A 15 -49.24 43.82 1.30
CA PRO A 15 -50.49 43.81 2.04
C PRO A 15 -50.24 43.31 3.47
N ASP A 16 -50.89 43.95 4.45
CA ASP A 16 -50.78 43.63 5.87
C ASP A 16 -51.55 42.34 6.20
N ALA A 17 -51.22 41.29 5.47
CA ALA A 17 -51.94 40.05 5.44
C ALA A 17 -51.03 38.90 5.01
N CYS A 18 -51.48 37.68 5.29
CA CYS A 18 -50.85 36.45 4.86
C CYS A 18 -50.75 36.40 3.33
N PHE A 19 -49.53 36.22 2.81
CA PHE A 19 -49.23 36.18 1.38
C PHE A 19 -50.06 35.15 0.59
N GLN A 20 -50.48 34.05 1.23
CA GLN A 20 -51.19 32.96 0.54
C GLN A 20 -52.71 33.06 0.59
N CYS A 21 -53.28 33.59 1.68
CA CYS A 21 -54.74 33.57 1.91
C CYS A 21 -55.33 34.94 2.24
N ASN A 22 -54.52 35.99 2.26
CA ASN A 22 -54.89 37.37 2.62
C ASN A 22 -55.56 37.51 4.00
N SER A 23 -55.33 36.56 4.92
CA SER A 23 -55.76 36.68 6.31
C SER A 23 -54.90 37.73 7.05
N PRO A 24 -55.49 38.67 7.79
CA PRO A 24 -54.73 39.66 8.56
C PRO A 24 -53.94 39.06 9.73
N ASP A 25 -54.24 37.82 10.14
CA ASP A 25 -53.59 37.13 11.26
C ASP A 25 -52.25 36.46 10.86
N TYR A 26 -51.28 37.23 10.35
CA TYR A 26 -49.94 36.71 10.04
C TYR A 26 -49.02 36.69 11.27
N GLU A 27 -48.04 35.78 11.28
CA GLU A 27 -47.06 35.70 12.37
C GLU A 27 -45.90 36.71 12.12
N PRO A 28 -45.68 37.72 12.99
CA PRO A 28 -44.60 38.68 12.84
C PRO A 28 -43.22 38.04 13.10
N GLY A 29 -42.15 38.68 12.63
CA GLY A 29 -40.76 38.24 12.86
C GLY A 29 -40.18 37.30 11.79
N TYR A 30 -40.85 37.14 10.64
CA TYR A 30 -40.37 36.31 9.53
C TYR A 30 -40.38 37.10 8.22
N THR A 31 -39.45 36.78 7.31
CA THR A 31 -39.34 37.44 6.00
C THR A 31 -40.57 37.21 5.12
N VAL A 32 -41.18 36.03 5.19
CA VAL A 32 -42.43 35.71 4.47
C VAL A 32 -43.62 35.77 5.42
N ARG A 33 -44.52 36.72 5.18
CA ARG A 33 -45.75 36.93 5.96
C ARG A 33 -46.74 35.79 5.69
N LEU A 34 -46.82 34.84 6.60
CA LEU A 34 -47.78 33.72 6.55
C LEU A 34 -48.54 33.65 7.86
N CYS A 35 -49.84 33.41 7.79
CA CYS A 35 -50.62 33.01 8.97
C CYS A 35 -50.21 31.61 9.44
N LYS A 36 -50.49 31.30 10.71
CA LYS A 36 -50.17 30.02 11.34
C LYS A 36 -50.64 28.81 10.52
N THR A 37 -51.83 28.90 9.93
CA THR A 37 -52.42 27.83 9.11
C THR A 37 -51.70 27.63 7.79
N CYS A 38 -51.46 28.72 7.03
CA CYS A 38 -50.73 28.65 5.76
C CYS A 38 -49.29 28.21 5.98
N ARG A 39 -48.63 28.71 7.03
CA ARG A 39 -47.28 28.28 7.40
C ARG A 39 -47.21 26.80 7.71
N LYS A 40 -48.13 26.27 8.53
CA LYS A 40 -48.23 24.83 8.82
C LYS A 40 -48.49 23.99 7.56
N ARG A 41 -49.23 24.53 6.58
CA ARG A 41 -49.49 23.88 5.29
C ARG A 41 -48.24 23.85 4.42
N PHE A 42 -47.52 24.97 4.31
CA PHE A 42 -46.27 25.05 3.55
C PHE A 42 -45.12 24.25 4.19
N SER A 43 -45.05 24.20 5.53
CA SER A 43 -44.07 23.37 6.24
C SER A 43 -44.33 21.88 6.08
N ARG A 44 -45.56 21.49 5.69
CA ARG A 44 -45.98 20.11 5.44
C ARG A 44 -46.31 19.88 3.97
N TYR A 45 -45.71 20.66 3.06
CA TYR A 45 -46.03 20.57 1.65
C TYR A 45 -45.84 19.13 1.16
N PRO A 46 -46.88 18.47 0.61
CA PRO A 46 -46.80 17.07 0.22
C PRO A 46 -45.82 16.95 -0.94
N LEU A 47 -44.66 16.33 -0.68
CA LEU A 47 -43.72 16.01 -1.73
C LEU A 47 -44.37 15.02 -2.70
N LYS A 48 -44.28 15.30 -4.00
CA LYS A 48 -44.70 14.34 -5.03
C LYS A 48 -43.93 13.03 -4.81
N LYS A 49 -44.62 11.89 -4.89
CA LYS A 49 -44.02 10.55 -4.64
C LYS A 49 -42.73 10.31 -5.43
N ASN A 50 -42.62 10.86 -6.65
CA ASN A 50 -41.42 10.76 -7.49
C ASN A 50 -40.19 11.45 -6.87
N ILE A 51 -40.38 12.60 -6.22
CA ILE A 51 -39.29 13.33 -5.54
C ILE A 51 -38.84 12.56 -4.30
N LEU A 52 -39.79 12.01 -3.53
CA LEU A 52 -39.48 11.17 -2.38
C LEU A 52 -38.69 9.92 -2.79
N LEU A 53 -39.11 9.24 -3.86
CA LEU A 53 -38.37 8.09 -4.42
C LEU A 53 -36.97 8.48 -4.88
N GLY A 54 -36.82 9.64 -5.54
CA GLY A 54 -35.51 10.17 -5.93
C GLY A 54 -34.60 10.43 -4.73
N ALA A 55 -35.12 11.03 -3.67
CA ALA A 55 -34.37 11.29 -2.44
C ALA A 55 -33.93 9.98 -1.75
N ILE A 56 -34.82 8.97 -1.69
CA ILE A 56 -34.48 7.64 -1.17
C ILE A 56 -33.38 6.99 -2.02
N GLY A 57 -33.49 7.04 -3.35
CA GLY A 57 -32.48 6.51 -4.26
C GLY A 57 -31.11 7.16 -4.07
N LEU A 58 -31.07 8.49 -3.95
CA LEU A 58 -29.84 9.22 -3.66
C LEU A 58 -29.25 8.85 -2.30
N GLY A 59 -30.09 8.71 -1.27
CA GLY A 59 -29.67 8.26 0.06
C GLY A 59 -29.03 6.88 0.06
N ILE A 60 -29.60 5.93 -0.71
CA ILE A 60 -29.03 4.59 -0.88
C ILE A 60 -27.67 4.66 -1.59
N LEU A 61 -27.56 5.45 -2.67
CA LEU A 61 -26.29 5.64 -3.39
C LEU A 61 -25.20 6.20 -2.48
N PHE A 62 -25.54 7.20 -1.65
CA PHE A 62 -24.61 7.80 -0.70
C PHE A 62 -24.17 6.79 0.38
N ALA A 63 -25.09 5.99 0.92
CA ALA A 63 -24.76 4.94 1.88
C ALA A 63 -23.82 3.89 1.29
N VAL A 64 -24.06 3.45 0.03
CA VAL A 64 -23.17 2.52 -0.68
C VAL A 64 -21.78 3.14 -0.90
N SER A 65 -21.72 4.41 -1.27
CA SER A 65 -20.46 5.14 -1.44
C SER A 65 -19.66 5.27 -0.14
N LEU A 66 -20.32 5.59 0.99
CA LEU A 66 -19.66 5.63 2.30
C LEU A 66 -19.16 4.25 2.74
N TYR A 67 -19.92 3.20 2.46
CA TYR A 67 -19.52 1.84 2.76
C TYR A 67 -18.27 1.44 1.97
N SER A 68 -18.23 1.69 0.65
CA SER A 68 -17.04 1.39 -0.16
C SER A 68 -15.83 2.23 0.23
N PHE A 69 -16.04 3.51 0.58
CA PHE A 69 -14.98 4.42 1.01
C PHE A 69 -14.18 3.89 2.20
N GLN A 70 -14.86 3.30 3.20
CA GLN A 70 -14.16 2.72 4.35
C GLN A 70 -13.16 1.63 3.97
N TYR A 71 -13.44 0.84 2.92
CA TYR A 71 -12.52 -0.18 2.43
C TYR A 71 -11.33 0.42 1.68
N HIS A 72 -11.58 1.39 0.81
CA HIS A 72 -10.51 2.09 0.08
C HIS A 72 -9.57 2.83 1.04
N PHE A 73 -10.13 3.49 2.05
CA PHE A 73 -9.36 4.21 3.06
C PHE A 73 -8.48 3.27 3.90
N LYS A 74 -9.02 2.11 4.32
CA LYS A 74 -8.22 1.08 5.01
C LYS A 74 -7.08 0.56 4.15
N ALA A 75 -7.32 0.33 2.86
CA ALA A 75 -6.29 -0.12 1.94
C ALA A 75 -5.20 0.93 1.72
N ALA A 76 -5.56 2.21 1.64
CA ALA A 76 -4.60 3.31 1.58
C ALA A 76 -3.73 3.38 2.84
N ILE A 77 -4.31 3.24 4.05
CA ILE A 77 -3.54 3.18 5.30
C ILE A 77 -2.58 1.99 5.30
N SER A 78 -3.04 0.80 4.92
CA SER A 78 -2.18 -0.39 4.82
C SER A 78 -1.06 -0.20 3.80
N TYR A 79 -1.33 0.50 2.69
CA TYR A 79 -0.33 0.79 1.67
C TYR A 79 0.80 1.66 2.24
N GLU A 80 0.45 2.77 2.90
CA GLU A 80 1.41 3.67 3.56
C GLU A 80 2.21 2.97 4.65
N LYS A 81 1.56 2.10 5.44
CA LYS A 81 2.25 1.25 6.43
C LYS A 81 3.23 0.30 5.77
N GLY A 82 2.84 -0.33 4.66
CA GLY A 82 3.71 -1.22 3.90
C GLY A 82 4.96 -0.52 3.40
N ILE A 83 4.83 0.71 2.88
CA ILE A 83 5.96 1.55 2.48
C ILE A 83 6.84 1.87 3.68
N THR A 84 6.24 2.35 4.78
CA THR A 84 6.97 2.67 6.01
C THR A 84 7.77 1.48 6.53
N TYR A 85 7.19 0.27 6.50
CA TYR A 85 7.90 -0.95 6.86
C TYR A 85 9.04 -1.26 5.89
N ALA A 86 8.84 -1.11 4.58
CA ALA A 86 9.89 -1.32 3.60
C ALA A 86 11.07 -0.35 3.80
N ASP A 87 10.79 0.94 4.05
CA ASP A 87 11.80 1.97 4.33
C ASP A 87 12.61 1.65 5.59
N ASN A 88 11.94 1.11 6.62
CA ASN A 88 12.57 0.64 7.85
C ASN A 88 13.24 -0.75 7.72
N ARG A 89 13.23 -1.35 6.52
CA ARG A 89 13.74 -2.70 6.23
C ARG A 89 13.01 -3.82 6.99
N ASP A 90 11.77 -3.56 7.42
CA ASP A 90 10.81 -4.50 8.01
C ASP A 90 10.10 -5.31 6.89
N PHE A 91 10.85 -6.00 6.04
CA PHE A 91 10.29 -6.56 4.80
C PHE A 91 9.25 -7.66 5.02
N VAL A 92 9.28 -8.38 6.15
CA VAL A 92 8.22 -9.36 6.50
C VAL A 92 6.92 -8.62 6.83
N SER A 93 7.00 -7.49 7.51
CA SER A 93 5.84 -6.66 7.85
C SER A 93 5.27 -5.97 6.60
N ALA A 94 6.15 -5.44 5.75
CA ALA A 94 5.79 -4.87 4.45
C ALA A 94 5.05 -5.88 3.57
N GLU A 95 5.58 -7.10 3.45
CA GLU A 95 4.95 -8.21 2.70
C GLU A 95 3.50 -8.43 3.16
N ASN A 96 3.27 -8.51 4.47
CA ASN A 96 1.95 -8.77 5.04
C ASN A 96 0.95 -7.66 4.70
N GLU A 97 1.35 -6.39 4.78
CA GLU A 97 0.50 -5.26 4.44
C GLU A 97 0.15 -5.28 2.95
N PHE A 98 1.12 -5.47 2.04
CA PHE A 98 0.85 -5.50 0.60
C PHE A 98 0.00 -6.69 0.17
N GLN A 99 0.23 -7.88 0.75
CA GLN A 99 -0.64 -9.04 0.52
C GLN A 99 -2.08 -8.77 0.97
N SER A 100 -2.27 -8.06 2.09
CA SER A 100 -3.62 -7.72 2.58
C SER A 100 -4.39 -6.83 1.59
N ILE A 101 -3.69 -5.92 0.90
CA ILE A 101 -4.25 -5.05 -0.14
C ILE A 101 -4.60 -5.89 -1.37
N LEU A 102 -3.68 -6.73 -1.84
CA LEU A 102 -3.87 -7.53 -3.04
C LEU A 102 -4.98 -8.58 -2.92
N LYS A 103 -5.32 -9.03 -1.70
CA LYS A 103 -6.51 -9.87 -1.47
C LYS A 103 -7.81 -9.19 -1.91
N ARG A 104 -7.89 -7.85 -1.83
CA ARG A 104 -9.09 -7.06 -2.20
C ARG A 104 -8.94 -6.32 -3.51
N TYR A 105 -7.72 -5.92 -3.85
CA TYR A 105 -7.37 -5.20 -5.06
C TYR A 105 -6.27 -5.96 -5.83
N PRO A 106 -6.57 -7.14 -6.41
CA PRO A 106 -5.54 -7.98 -7.06
C PRO A 106 -4.84 -7.28 -8.22
N GLN A 107 -5.46 -6.25 -8.81
CA GLN A 107 -4.92 -5.47 -9.92
C GLN A 107 -4.18 -4.20 -9.45
N ASN A 108 -3.88 -4.06 -8.15
CA ASN A 108 -3.10 -2.93 -7.66
C ASN A 108 -1.61 -3.14 -8.03
N GLY A 109 -1.20 -2.55 -9.15
CA GLY A 109 0.16 -2.64 -9.67
C GLY A 109 1.22 -2.11 -8.70
N ALA A 110 0.93 -1.00 -8.01
CA ALA A 110 1.85 -0.41 -7.04
C ALA A 110 2.16 -1.34 -5.86
N SER A 111 1.11 -1.97 -5.30
CA SER A 111 1.27 -2.97 -4.23
C SER A 111 2.01 -4.22 -4.72
N LYS A 112 1.88 -4.60 -5.99
CA LYS A 112 2.66 -5.69 -6.59
C LYS A 112 4.13 -5.35 -6.70
N VAL A 113 4.48 -4.12 -7.12
CA VAL A 113 5.88 -3.68 -7.18
C VAL A 113 6.53 -3.71 -5.80
N HIS A 114 5.89 -3.14 -4.79
CA HIS A 114 6.47 -3.19 -3.44
C HIS A 114 6.49 -4.61 -2.85
N LEU A 115 5.48 -5.43 -3.16
CA LEU A 115 5.48 -6.84 -2.74
C LEU A 115 6.60 -7.63 -3.41
N LEU A 116 6.91 -7.36 -4.68
CA LEU A 116 8.05 -7.93 -5.39
C LEU A 116 9.37 -7.63 -4.66
N THR A 117 9.57 -6.36 -4.29
CA THR A 117 10.72 -5.91 -3.48
C THR A 117 10.76 -6.62 -2.13
N ALA A 118 9.64 -6.65 -1.40
CA ALA A 118 9.56 -7.33 -0.10
C ALA A 118 9.88 -8.82 -0.21
N TYR A 119 9.36 -9.52 -1.23
CA TYR A 119 9.69 -10.93 -1.49
C TYR A 119 11.17 -11.14 -1.76
N PHE A 120 11.80 -10.27 -2.56
CA PHE A 120 13.23 -10.33 -2.83
C PHE A 120 14.05 -10.22 -1.55
N TYR A 121 13.79 -9.20 -0.72
CA TYR A 121 14.50 -8.99 0.54
C TYR A 121 14.18 -10.05 1.60
N ASN A 122 13.02 -10.71 1.53
CA ASN A 122 12.69 -11.88 2.35
C ASN A 122 13.26 -13.20 1.81
N ASN A 123 14.10 -13.16 0.77
CA ASN A 123 14.67 -14.31 0.08
C ASN A 123 13.62 -15.29 -0.48
N LYS A 124 12.42 -14.80 -0.83
CA LYS A 124 11.33 -15.55 -1.46
C LYS A 124 11.39 -15.41 -2.98
N LEU A 125 12.50 -15.87 -3.58
CA LEU A 125 12.82 -15.63 -4.98
C LEU A 125 11.76 -16.18 -5.95
N GLU A 126 11.18 -17.35 -5.70
CA GLU A 126 10.12 -17.91 -6.56
C GLU A 126 8.85 -17.03 -6.56
N ALA A 127 8.46 -16.50 -5.39
CA ALA A 127 7.31 -15.61 -5.28
C ALA A 127 7.59 -14.26 -5.95
N ALA A 128 8.81 -13.75 -5.82
CA ALA A 128 9.26 -12.57 -6.55
C ALA A 128 9.19 -12.79 -8.07
N ASP A 129 9.70 -13.92 -8.58
CA ASP A 129 9.67 -14.22 -10.01
C ASP A 129 8.22 -14.30 -10.56
N SER A 130 7.31 -14.89 -9.78
CA SER A 130 5.89 -14.96 -10.12
C SER A 130 5.28 -13.57 -10.33
N ILE A 131 5.51 -12.64 -9.40
CA ILE A 131 5.02 -11.27 -9.49
C ILE A 131 5.71 -10.50 -10.63
N ARG A 132 7.03 -10.68 -10.81
CA ARG A 132 7.78 -10.09 -11.93
C ARG A 132 7.17 -10.49 -13.28
N ASN A 133 6.95 -11.78 -13.50
CA ASN A 133 6.35 -12.31 -14.71
C ASN A 133 4.92 -11.77 -14.94
N GLU A 134 4.16 -11.57 -13.86
CA GLU A 134 2.82 -10.97 -13.94
C GLU A 134 2.87 -9.48 -14.36
N LEU A 135 3.80 -8.71 -13.81
CA LEU A 135 4.01 -7.30 -14.15
C LEU A 135 4.55 -7.11 -15.57
N GLU A 136 5.37 -8.03 -16.07
CA GLU A 136 5.85 -8.03 -17.45
C GLU A 136 4.73 -8.31 -18.46
N LYS A 137 3.83 -9.25 -18.14
CA LYS A 137 2.67 -9.58 -18.98
C LYS A 137 1.61 -8.48 -19.02
N ASN A 138 1.56 -7.63 -17.98
CA ASN A 138 0.58 -6.56 -17.87
C ASN A 138 1.27 -5.21 -17.64
N PRO A 139 1.84 -4.57 -18.68
CA PRO A 139 2.58 -3.32 -18.54
C PRO A 139 1.76 -2.17 -17.93
N SER A 140 0.43 -2.20 -18.05
CA SER A 140 -0.46 -1.22 -17.40
C SER A 140 -0.41 -1.28 -15.86
N LEU A 141 0.00 -2.41 -15.28
CA LEU A 141 0.24 -2.55 -13.84
C LEU A 141 1.61 -2.00 -13.41
N ARG A 142 2.54 -1.83 -14.36
CA ARG A 142 3.94 -1.50 -14.12
C ARG A 142 4.20 0.01 -13.95
N TYR A 143 3.39 0.86 -14.58
CA TYR A 143 3.70 2.28 -14.72
C TYR A 143 2.76 3.19 -13.92
N LYS A 144 3.16 3.44 -12.67
CA LYS A 144 3.08 4.79 -12.10
C LYS A 144 4.48 5.39 -12.18
N GLU A 145 4.58 6.66 -12.56
CA GLU A 145 5.86 7.36 -12.78
C GLU A 145 6.81 7.21 -11.57
N ASP A 146 6.23 7.24 -10.36
CA ASP A 146 6.92 7.14 -9.06
C ASP A 146 7.58 5.78 -8.75
N LEU A 147 7.26 4.71 -9.49
CA LEU A 147 7.76 3.35 -9.19
C LEU A 147 8.80 2.84 -10.20
N THR A 148 9.17 3.66 -11.17
CA THR A 148 10.09 3.29 -12.25
C THR A 148 11.49 2.96 -11.73
N GLU A 149 11.98 3.73 -10.76
CA GLU A 149 13.28 3.54 -10.11
C GLU A 149 13.35 2.25 -9.29
N GLU A 150 12.32 1.94 -8.50
CA GLU A 150 12.26 0.70 -7.71
C GLU A 150 12.27 -0.53 -8.61
N VAL A 151 11.48 -0.53 -9.69
CA VAL A 151 11.46 -1.62 -10.67
C VAL A 151 12.82 -1.78 -11.36
N ALA A 152 13.49 -0.67 -11.70
CA ALA A 152 14.83 -0.72 -12.31
C ALA A 152 15.86 -1.29 -11.33
N THR A 153 15.80 -0.87 -10.06
CA THR A 153 16.69 -1.34 -8.99
C THR A 153 16.50 -2.83 -8.75
N PHE A 154 15.24 -3.29 -8.60
CA PHE A 154 14.94 -4.71 -8.46
C PHE A 154 15.47 -5.50 -9.65
N LYS A 155 15.28 -5.02 -10.88
CA LYS A 155 15.75 -5.72 -12.08
C LYS A 155 17.28 -5.90 -12.06
N ASP A 156 18.04 -4.86 -11.73
CA ASP A 156 19.50 -4.96 -11.61
C ASP A 156 19.94 -5.96 -10.54
N LEU A 157 19.30 -5.93 -9.36
CA LEU A 157 19.58 -6.89 -8.29
C LEU A 157 19.22 -8.33 -8.68
N TRP A 158 18.11 -8.50 -9.38
CA TRP A 158 17.65 -9.79 -9.88
C TRP A 158 18.62 -10.38 -10.90
N ASP A 159 18.99 -9.58 -11.91
CA ASP A 159 19.91 -9.97 -12.97
C ASP A 159 21.28 -10.37 -12.39
N LYS A 160 21.81 -9.59 -11.44
CA LYS A 160 23.04 -9.93 -10.70
C LYS A 160 22.92 -11.24 -9.93
N THR A 161 21.78 -11.47 -9.27
CA THR A 161 21.54 -12.70 -8.50
C THR A 161 21.46 -13.91 -9.42
N HIS A 162 20.76 -13.79 -10.54
CA HIS A 162 20.66 -14.86 -11.55
C HIS A 162 21.99 -15.18 -12.22
N ALA A 163 22.82 -14.16 -12.52
CA ALA A 163 24.14 -14.37 -13.09
C ALA A 163 25.05 -15.24 -12.19
N GLN A 164 24.82 -15.22 -10.88
CA GLN A 164 25.56 -15.99 -9.88
C GLN A 164 25.03 -17.41 -9.65
N ASN A 165 23.88 -17.79 -10.22
CA ASN A 165 23.26 -19.10 -9.98
C ASN A 165 24.17 -20.30 -10.28
N PRO A 166 24.97 -20.32 -11.37
CA PRO A 166 25.86 -21.45 -11.64
C PRO A 166 26.92 -21.64 -10.55
N ASP A 167 27.58 -20.55 -10.14
CA ASP A 167 28.59 -20.57 -9.08
C ASP A 167 27.97 -20.94 -7.73
N LEU A 168 26.73 -20.48 -7.46
CA LEU A 168 25.98 -20.84 -6.26
C LEU A 168 25.68 -22.35 -6.22
N ALA A 169 25.32 -22.94 -7.36
CA ALA A 169 25.10 -24.37 -7.47
C ALA A 169 26.41 -25.16 -7.24
N THR A 170 27.53 -24.71 -7.80
CA THR A 170 28.85 -25.31 -7.55
C THR A 170 29.25 -25.23 -6.08
N ALA A 171 29.01 -24.08 -5.42
CA ALA A 171 29.26 -23.94 -3.99
C ALA A 171 28.40 -24.91 -3.16
N GLY A 172 27.13 -25.10 -3.53
CA GLY A 172 26.23 -26.07 -2.91
C GLY A 172 26.77 -27.50 -3.02
N GLU A 173 27.20 -27.91 -4.21
CA GLU A 173 27.80 -29.24 -4.45
C GLU A 173 29.09 -29.43 -3.62
N CYS A 174 29.93 -28.40 -3.51
CA CYS A 174 31.12 -28.42 -2.66
C CYS A 174 30.77 -28.64 -1.18
N LEU A 175 29.72 -27.99 -0.67
CA LEU A 175 29.24 -28.19 0.71
C LEU A 175 28.73 -29.61 0.94
N GLU A 176 27.94 -30.15 0.01
CA GLU A 176 27.43 -31.53 0.10
C GLU A 176 28.55 -32.57 0.11
N ARG A 177 29.64 -32.31 -0.61
CA ARG A 177 30.84 -33.16 -0.63
C ARG A 177 31.85 -32.84 0.48
N ASN A 178 31.50 -31.99 1.43
CA ASN A 178 32.38 -31.57 2.53
C ASN A 178 33.70 -30.92 2.07
N ARG A 179 33.71 -30.31 0.87
CA ARG A 179 34.85 -29.54 0.31
C ARG A 179 34.76 -28.10 0.78
N LEU A 180 34.84 -27.90 2.10
CA LEU A 180 34.58 -26.61 2.76
C LEU A 180 35.47 -25.45 2.26
N PRO A 181 36.80 -25.62 2.05
CA PRO A 181 37.65 -24.52 1.60
C PRO A 181 37.28 -24.00 0.20
N GLU A 182 36.84 -24.89 -0.68
CA GLU A 182 36.41 -24.53 -2.02
C GLU A 182 35.06 -23.82 -2.00
N ALA A 183 34.12 -24.33 -1.19
CA ALA A 183 32.85 -23.66 -0.95
C ALA A 183 33.04 -22.26 -0.37
N ASP A 184 33.87 -22.08 0.67
CA ASP A 184 34.18 -20.78 1.27
C ASP A 184 34.72 -19.79 0.24
N SER A 185 35.70 -20.22 -0.58
CA SER A 185 36.29 -19.38 -1.63
C SER A 185 35.26 -18.91 -2.65
N ILE A 186 34.40 -19.80 -3.14
CA ILE A 186 33.34 -19.45 -4.12
C ILE A 186 32.31 -18.53 -3.45
N LEU A 187 31.83 -18.88 -2.27
CA LEU A 187 30.79 -18.13 -1.56
C LEU A 187 31.24 -16.72 -1.19
N ARG A 188 32.51 -16.52 -0.78
CA ARG A 188 33.07 -15.18 -0.53
C ARG A 188 33.08 -14.33 -1.80
N LYS A 189 33.43 -14.90 -2.95
CA LYS A 189 33.38 -14.18 -4.24
C LYS A 189 31.96 -13.77 -4.59
N LEU A 190 31.01 -14.69 -4.46
CA LEU A 190 29.58 -14.43 -4.73
C LEU A 190 29.05 -13.29 -3.85
N VAL A 191 29.31 -13.40 -2.55
CA VAL A 191 28.91 -12.43 -1.54
C VAL A 191 29.56 -11.06 -1.75
N HIS A 192 30.83 -11.02 -2.16
CA HIS A 192 31.54 -9.78 -2.43
C HIS A 192 30.98 -9.07 -3.68
N ALA A 193 30.71 -9.84 -4.74
CA ALA A 193 30.14 -9.31 -5.98
C ALA A 193 28.67 -8.91 -5.84
N ASN A 194 27.90 -9.60 -5.00
CA ASN A 194 26.50 -9.29 -4.73
C ASN A 194 26.20 -9.48 -3.22
N PRO A 195 26.33 -8.40 -2.43
CA PRO A 195 26.05 -8.44 -1.00
C PRO A 195 24.59 -8.80 -0.67
N THR A 196 23.67 -8.63 -1.63
CA THR A 196 22.25 -8.95 -1.48
C THR A 196 21.86 -10.37 -1.89
N ASN A 197 22.84 -11.21 -2.27
CA ASN A 197 22.60 -12.63 -2.48
C ASN A 197 22.47 -13.33 -1.11
N TRP A 198 21.26 -13.34 -0.57
CA TRP A 198 20.97 -13.90 0.77
C TRP A 198 21.25 -15.39 0.84
N THR A 199 20.98 -16.13 -0.24
CA THR A 199 21.29 -17.56 -0.31
C THR A 199 22.79 -17.81 -0.23
N ALA A 200 23.61 -17.06 -0.99
CA ALA A 200 25.07 -17.17 -0.89
C ALA A 200 25.59 -16.78 0.50
N SER A 201 25.07 -15.71 1.10
CA SER A 201 25.45 -15.29 2.46
C SER A 201 25.08 -16.33 3.52
N LEU A 202 23.90 -16.94 3.41
CA LEU A 202 23.47 -18.00 4.33
C LEU A 202 24.33 -19.25 4.20
N LEU A 203 24.63 -19.68 2.95
CA LEU A 203 25.53 -20.80 2.71
C LEU A 203 26.94 -20.52 3.22
N LEU A 204 27.44 -19.29 3.08
CA LEU A 204 28.74 -18.88 3.63
C LEU A 204 28.75 -18.99 5.16
N SER A 205 27.72 -18.48 5.83
CA SER A 205 27.60 -18.61 7.29
C SER A 205 27.59 -20.08 7.73
N LYS A 206 26.87 -20.95 7.02
CA LYS A 206 26.84 -22.39 7.30
C LYS A 206 28.19 -23.06 7.07
N CYS A 207 28.88 -22.71 5.98
CA CYS A 207 30.24 -23.18 5.67
C CYS A 207 31.20 -22.81 6.81
N LEU A 208 31.22 -21.54 7.20
CA LEU A 208 32.06 -21.03 8.29
C LEU A 208 31.75 -21.71 9.62
N ARG A 209 30.46 -21.99 9.90
CA ARG A 209 30.05 -22.75 11.08
C ARG A 209 30.60 -24.19 11.07
N GLN A 210 30.58 -24.87 9.91
CA GLN A 210 31.15 -26.21 9.77
C GLN A 210 32.67 -26.21 9.94
N GLU A 211 33.34 -25.14 9.50
CA GLU A 211 34.77 -24.89 9.75
C GLU A 211 35.08 -24.39 11.17
N GLN A 212 34.08 -24.27 12.06
CA GLN A 212 34.21 -23.75 13.42
C GLN A 212 34.66 -22.28 13.51
N LYS A 213 34.56 -21.52 12.42
CA LYS A 213 34.85 -20.08 12.34
C LYS A 213 33.63 -19.26 12.78
N TYR A 214 33.21 -19.44 14.03
CA TYR A 214 31.93 -18.91 14.52
C TYR A 214 31.84 -17.37 14.52
N THR A 215 32.93 -16.67 14.81
CA THR A 215 32.98 -15.20 14.82
C THR A 215 32.74 -14.62 13.43
N GLU A 216 33.35 -15.22 12.40
CA GLU A 216 33.12 -14.85 11.01
C GLU A 216 31.70 -15.20 10.56
N ALA A 217 31.19 -16.37 10.93
CA ALA A 217 29.81 -16.75 10.62
C ALA A 217 28.80 -15.75 11.22
N LEU A 218 29.00 -15.33 12.47
CA LEU A 218 28.16 -14.32 13.12
C LEU A 218 28.21 -12.97 12.39
N SER A 219 29.39 -12.53 11.94
CA SER A 219 29.51 -11.27 11.19
C SER A 219 28.77 -11.31 9.85
N ILE A 220 28.73 -12.46 9.19
CA ILE A 220 27.91 -12.67 7.99
C ILE A 220 26.41 -12.56 8.32
N CYS A 221 25.96 -13.17 9.42
CA CYS A 221 24.56 -13.01 9.88
C CYS A 221 24.21 -11.56 10.22
N ASP A 222 25.08 -10.86 10.94
CA ASP A 222 24.87 -9.46 11.32
C ASP A 222 24.77 -8.56 10.10
N ARG A 223 25.60 -8.83 9.07
CA ARG A 223 25.50 -8.12 7.81
C ARG A 223 24.19 -8.42 7.09
N MET A 224 23.72 -9.67 7.02
CA MET A 224 22.40 -9.95 6.43
C MET A 224 21.28 -9.20 7.15
N LEU A 225 21.33 -9.17 8.49
CA LEU A 225 20.33 -8.50 9.33
C LEU A 225 20.41 -6.98 9.26
N SER A 226 21.54 -6.39 8.86
CA SER A 226 21.61 -4.96 8.61
C SER A 226 20.82 -4.54 7.37
N TYR A 227 20.66 -5.44 6.38
CA TYR A 227 19.81 -5.22 5.20
C TYR A 227 18.35 -5.59 5.44
N ASN A 228 18.07 -6.68 6.15
CA ASN A 228 16.73 -7.09 6.53
C ASN A 228 16.78 -7.71 7.93
N HIS A 229 16.46 -6.93 8.95
CA HIS A 229 16.56 -7.38 10.34
C HIS A 229 15.47 -8.40 10.71
N GLN A 230 14.45 -8.55 9.86
CA GLN A 230 13.40 -9.56 10.00
C GLN A 230 13.68 -10.84 9.18
N LEU A 231 14.83 -10.94 8.49
CA LEU A 231 15.15 -12.08 7.61
C LEU A 231 15.18 -13.40 8.40
N PRO A 232 14.18 -14.30 8.23
CA PRO A 232 14.03 -15.45 9.12
C PRO A 232 15.22 -16.41 9.09
N ALA A 233 15.77 -16.64 7.89
CA ALA A 233 16.90 -17.55 7.72
C ALA A 233 18.17 -17.04 8.44
N ALA A 234 18.42 -15.73 8.42
CA ALA A 234 19.56 -15.13 9.10
C ALA A 234 19.39 -15.16 10.63
N LEU A 235 18.19 -14.86 11.14
CA LEU A 235 17.88 -14.98 12.57
C LEU A 235 18.05 -16.42 13.08
N ALA A 236 17.57 -17.40 12.32
CA ALA A 236 17.68 -18.82 12.68
C ALA A 236 19.15 -19.30 12.70
N GLU A 237 19.94 -18.91 11.70
CA GLU A 237 21.36 -19.27 11.63
C GLU A 237 22.15 -18.58 12.75
N LYS A 238 21.91 -17.28 13.01
CA LYS A 238 22.52 -16.55 14.13
C LYS A 238 22.19 -17.18 15.48
N ALA A 239 20.93 -17.57 15.70
CA ALA A 239 20.53 -18.26 16.93
C ALA A 239 21.23 -19.62 17.09
N THR A 240 21.46 -20.33 15.98
CA THR A 240 22.22 -21.59 15.98
C THR A 240 23.68 -21.36 16.37
N LEU A 241 24.33 -20.35 15.78
CA LEU A 241 25.70 -19.96 16.08
C LEU A 241 25.89 -19.55 17.55
N LEU A 242 25.00 -18.75 18.10
CA LEU A 242 25.06 -18.30 19.50
C LEU A 242 24.91 -19.46 20.50
N LYS A 243 24.25 -20.57 20.11
CA LYS A 243 24.17 -21.77 20.94
C LYS A 243 25.46 -22.59 20.91
N THR A 244 26.19 -22.55 19.80
CA THR A 244 27.45 -23.30 19.60
C THR A 244 28.67 -22.59 20.18
N VAL A 245 28.66 -21.25 20.25
CA VAL A 245 29.68 -20.47 20.95
C VAL A 245 29.39 -20.54 22.45
N LYS A 246 29.87 -21.59 23.12
CA LYS A 246 29.87 -21.74 24.57
C LYS A 246 31.29 -21.93 25.08
#